data_AF-A0A933MQ07-F1
#
_entry.id   AF-A0A933MQ07-F1
#
_cell.length_a   1.000
_cell.length_b   1.000
_cell.length_c   1.000
_cell.angle_alpha   90.00
_cell.angle_beta   90.00
_cell.angle_gamma   90.00
#
_symmetry.space_group_name_H-M   'P 1'
#
loop_
_entity.id
_entity.type
_entity.pdbx_description
1 polymer ?
#
loop_
_entity_poly.entity_id
_entity_poly.type
_entity_poly.pdbx_seq_one_letter_code
_entity_poly.pdbx_strand_id
1 'polypeptide(L)' 'MVQREEMAVEVLTPHGWYRGYITLPTGGRLLDYLNTKPPMIALTGAVDPSGARLPFLAVNTEQVLAIRPQTGE' A
#
# COMPACT_ATOMS: atom_id res chain seq x y z
N MET A 1 4.94 4.09 -22.81
CA MET A 1 3.88 3.79 -21.82
C MET A 1 4.49 2.89 -20.76
N VAL A 2 4.52 3.33 -19.49
CA VAL A 2 5.01 2.48 -18.39
C VAL A 2 3.85 1.57 -18.00
N GLN A 3 3.98 0.27 -18.25
CA GLN A 3 3.02 -0.72 -17.77
C GLN A 3 3.05 -0.71 -16.24
N ARG A 4 1.87 -0.82 -15.61
CA ARG A 4 1.68 -0.74 -14.16
C ARG A 4 1.01 -2.02 -13.67
N GLU A 5 1.42 -2.49 -12.50
CA GLU A 5 0.92 -3.70 -11.87
C GLU A 5 0.37 -3.37 -10.48
N GLU A 6 -0.76 -3.95 -10.12
CA GLU A 6 -1.34 -3.82 -8.78
C GLU A 6 -0.77 -4.91 -7.87
N MET A 7 -0.21 -4.49 -6.73
CA MET A 7 0.31 -5.39 -5.70
C MET A 7 -0.52 -5.24 -4.43
N ALA A 8 -1.07 -6.36 -3.94
CA ALA A 8 -1.76 -6.40 -2.66
C ALA A 8 -0.76 -6.21 -1.51
N VAL A 9 -1.06 -5.29 -0.60
CA VAL A 9 -0.20 -4.97 0.55
C VAL A 9 -1.02 -4.82 1.83
N GLU A 10 -0.32 -4.96 2.95
CA GLU A 10 -0.79 -4.56 4.27
C GLU A 10 0.11 -3.45 4.81
N VAL A 11 -0.49 -2.37 5.28
CA VAL A 11 0.18 -1.18 5.82
C VAL A 11 -0.22 -1.02 7.28
N LEU A 12 0.76 -1.13 8.17
CA LEU A 12 0.57 -0.89 9.60
C LEU A 12 0.81 0.58 9.91
N THR A 13 -0.15 1.18 10.60
CA THR A 13 -0.05 2.54 11.17
C THR A 13 -0.39 2.50 12.67
N PRO A 14 -0.25 3.61 13.42
CA PRO A 14 -0.77 3.70 14.79
C PRO A 14 -2.26 3.41 14.92
N HIS A 15 -3.04 3.58 13.86
CA HIS A 15 -4.49 3.31 13.85
C HIS A 15 -4.82 1.84 13.53
N GLY A 16 -3.83 1.03 13.17
CA GLY A 16 -4.01 -0.39 12.85
C GLY A 16 -3.58 -0.76 11.43
N TRP A 17 -3.99 -1.95 11.00
CA TRP A 17 -3.69 -2.51 9.68
C TRP A 17 -4.67 -2.04 8.63
N TYR A 18 -4.14 -1.44 7.58
CA TYR A 18 -4.84 -1.17 6.33
C TYR A 18 -4.45 -2.23 5.32
N ARG A 19 -5.41 -2.69 4.53
CA ARG A 19 -5.19 -3.62 3.41
C ARG A 19 -5.58 -2.92 2.13
N GLY A 20 -4.91 -3.19 1.02
CA GLY A 20 -5.29 -2.63 -0.26
C GLY A 20 -4.26 -2.96 -1.33
N TYR A 21 -4.33 -2.25 -2.44
CA TYR A 21 -3.42 -2.45 -3.56
C TYR A 21 -2.60 -1.19 -3.80
N ILE A 22 -1.29 -1.35 -4.01
CA ILE A 22 -0.44 -0.29 -4.53
C ILE A 22 -0.16 -0.52 -6.00
N THR A 23 -0.02 0.57 -6.76
CA THR A 23 0.37 0.49 -8.16
C THR A 23 1.88 0.65 -8.30
N LEU A 24 2.54 -0.39 -8.81
CA LEU A 24 3.98 -0.40 -9.10
C LEU A 24 4.22 -0.36 -10.61
N PRO A 25 5.38 0.14 -11.09
CA PRO A 25 5.82 -0.17 -12.46
C PRO A 25 5.89 -1.68 -12.66
N THR A 26 5.60 -2.19 -13.86
CA THR A 26 5.70 -3.63 -14.17
C THR A 26 7.09 -4.18 -13.82
N GLY A 27 7.11 -5.28 -13.06
CA GLY A 27 8.34 -5.87 -12.51
C GLY A 27 8.96 -5.09 -11.34
N GLY A 28 8.31 -4.02 -10.89
CA GLY A 28 8.73 -3.20 -9.76
C GLY A 28 8.56 -3.94 -8.44
N ARG A 29 9.53 -3.79 -7.54
CA ARG A 29 9.46 -4.35 -6.19
C ARG A 29 8.92 -3.31 -5.23
N LEU A 30 8.18 -3.76 -4.22
CA LEU A 30 7.73 -2.91 -3.12
C LEU A 30 8.90 -2.14 -2.48
N LEU A 31 10.04 -2.80 -2.25
CA LEU A 31 11.22 -2.17 -1.66
C LEU A 31 11.75 -1.02 -2.52
N ASP A 32 11.77 -1.16 -3.84
CA ASP A 32 12.24 -0.12 -4.76
C ASP A 32 11.31 1.09 -4.73
N TYR A 33 10.00 0.86 -4.67
CA TYR A 33 9.00 1.90 -4.47
C TYR A 33 9.17 2.64 -3.14
N LEU A 34 9.41 1.92 -2.05
CA LEU A 34 9.64 2.55 -0.75
C LEU A 34 10.97 3.32 -0.70
N ASN A 35 11.99 2.86 -1.43
CA ASN A 35 13.27 3.54 -1.55
C ASN A 35 13.17 4.90 -2.27
N THR A 36 12.11 5.16 -3.05
CA THR A 36 11.85 6.50 -3.58
C THR A 36 11.35 7.48 -2.51
N LYS A 37 11.15 7.03 -1.26
CA LYS A 37 10.65 7.80 -0.11
C LYS A 37 9.40 8.61 -0.45
N PRO A 38 8.32 7.96 -0.93
CA PRO A 38 7.10 8.67 -1.26
C PRO A 38 6.54 9.34 0.00
N PRO A 39 5.99 10.57 -0.08
CA PRO A 39 5.36 11.22 1.07
C PRO A 39 4.04 10.55 1.46
N MET A 40 3.40 9.86 0.51
CA MET A 40 2.15 9.14 0.73
C MET A 40 2.17 7.81 -0.03
N ILE A 41 1.58 6.78 0.57
CA ILE A 41 1.28 5.50 -0.06
C ILE A 41 -0.18 5.52 -0.48
N ALA A 42 -0.43 5.45 -1.78
CA ALA A 42 -1.77 5.38 -2.33
C ALA A 42 -2.24 3.92 -2.39
N LEU A 43 -3.32 3.61 -1.68
CA LEU A 43 -4.00 2.31 -1.70
C LEU A 43 -5.29 2.42 -2.50
N THR A 44 -5.45 1.57 -3.50
CA THR A 44 -6.73 1.31 -4.19
C THR A 44 -7.45 0.14 -3.52
N GLY A 45 -8.79 0.15 -3.54
CA GLY A 45 -9.60 -0.94 -2.98
C GLY A 45 -9.27 -1.24 -1.51
N ALA A 46 -9.01 -0.20 -0.73
CA ALA A 46 -8.50 -0.31 0.63
C ALA A 46 -9.56 -0.82 1.61
N VAL A 47 -9.12 -1.53 2.65
CA VAL A 47 -9.90 -1.88 3.84
C VAL A 47 -9.19 -1.28 5.03
N ASP A 48 -9.90 -0.48 5.81
CA ASP A 48 -9.34 0.16 7.00
C ASP A 48 -9.39 -0.77 8.23
N PRO A 49 -8.79 -0.38 9.38
CA PRO A 49 -8.80 -1.17 10.60
C PRO A 49 -10.20 -1.43 11.18
N SER A 50 -11.19 -0.62 10.84
CA SER A 50 -12.60 -0.85 11.24
C SER A 50 -13.31 -1.87 10.35
N GLY A 51 -12.68 -2.29 9.25
CA GLY A 51 -13.25 -3.16 8.23
C GLY A 51 -14.00 -2.40 7.12
N ALA A 52 -14.00 -1.07 7.16
CA ALA A 52 -14.64 -0.26 6.14
C ALA A 52 -13.86 -0.35 4.82
N ARG A 53 -14.59 -0.53 3.72
CA ARG A 53 -14.03 -0.57 2.38
C ARG A 53 -14.02 0.83 1.77
N LEU A 54 -12.86 1.25 1.29
CA LEU A 54 -12.62 2.54 0.68
C LEU A 54 -12.12 2.32 -0.75
N PRO A 55 -12.69 2.99 -1.77
CA PRO A 55 -12.19 2.85 -3.15
C PRO A 55 -10.75 3.36 -3.28
N PHE A 56 -10.37 4.33 -2.43
CA PHE A 56 -9.05 4.94 -2.40
C PHE A 56 -8.72 5.40 -0.98
N LEU A 57 -7.46 5.23 -0.57
CA LEU A 57 -6.91 5.77 0.67
C LEU A 57 -5.45 6.20 0.46
N ALA A 58 -5.12 7.44 0.85
CA ALA A 58 -3.74 7.90 0.91
C ALA A 58 -3.24 7.82 2.36
N VAL A 59 -2.21 7.00 2.60
CA VAL A 59 -1.58 6.85 3.91
C VAL A 59 -0.33 7.72 3.94
N ASN A 60 -0.20 8.63 4.91
CA ASN A 60 1.03 9.39 5.09
C ASN A 60 2.16 8.42 5.49
N THR A 61 3.26 8.41 4.73
CA THR A 61 4.40 7.51 4.98
C THR A 61 5.04 7.73 6.35
N GLU A 62 4.95 8.94 6.91
CA GLU A 62 5.43 9.23 8.28
C GLU A 62 4.65 8.45 9.35
N GLN A 63 3.42 8.02 9.05
CA GLN A 63 2.60 7.21 9.94
C GLN A 63 2.76 5.71 9.69
N VAL A 64 3.56 5.30 8.72
CA VAL A 64 3.75 3.88 8.38
C VAL A 64 4.81 3.27 9.30
N LEU A 65 4.37 2.32 10.11
CA LEU A 65 5.25 1.55 11.01
C LEU A 65 5.82 0.33 10.29
N ALA A 66 5.04 -0.30 9.41
CA ALA A 66 5.46 -1.42 8.59
C ALA A 66 4.59 -1.51 7.33
N ILE A 67 5.16 -2.09 6.27
CA ILE A 67 4.44 -2.43 5.05
C ILE A 67 4.96 -3.77 4.53
N ARG A 68 4.05 -4.63 4.08
CA ARG A 68 4.40 -5.94 3.51
C ARG A 68 3.47 -6.32 2.36
N PRO A 69 3.92 -7.15 1.40
CA PRO A 69 3.01 -7.82 0.47
C PRO A 69 2.00 -8.66 1.24
N GLN A 70 0.77 -8.75 0.75
CA GLN A 70 -0.16 -9.78 1.20
C GLN A 70 0.33 -11.12 0.65
N THR A 71 0.86 -11.98 1.51
CA THR A 71 1.00 -13.40 1.17
C THR A 71 -0.41 -13.98 1.14
N GLY A 72 -0.86 -14.43 -0.03
CA GLY A 72 -2.00 -15.33 -0.10
C GLY A 72 -1.65 -16.63 0.64
N GLU A 73 -2.49 -17.03 1.58
CA GLU A 73 -2.56 -18.43 2.03
C GLU A 73 -3.08 -19.32 0.90
#